data_AF-V4NMI4-F1
#
_entry.id   AF-V4NMI4-F1
#
_cell.length_a   1.000
_cell.length_b   1.000
_cell.length_c   1.000
_cell.angle_alpha   90.00
_cell.angle_beta   90.00
_cell.angle_gamma   90.00
#
_symmetry.space_group_name_H-M   'P 1'
#
loop_
_entity.id
_entity.type
_entity.pdbx_description
1 polymer ?
#
loop_
_entity_poly.entity_id
_entity_poly.type
_entity_poly.pdbx_seq_one_letter_code
_entity_poly.pdbx_strand_id
1 'polypeptide(L)'
;MKPLKILLSLAIVTAFAPSVRAADIPYVVLGEGQTAEARLITQADHCPHIVIDGHTHRMQARALPETEPQRPTQSKPDLSKPSVFNVLTCEAPLPAGTRTASIGQQRLPVRKRRLDRLVVIGDTGCRLKAADNVWQACNDPKAYPFAQVASEVAKWHPDAVIHVGDYNYRENPCPDDQKGCAGSPWGYGWDTWDADFFAPGAPMLKAAPLILARGNHESCSRAGQGWWRFLDPRPMELHRDCNDPAHDVTGDYSSPYAVDFGGGAQIVVMDLSHAGGEAIPQDDPRFAQYTDTYDQVDALSKHARFTFTVDHYPFLAVAADESTHAIVAGNKALASTFGARNPYIMPKGVNVILSGHVHLWEQVSFKTNFPSQFVAGFSGTQEDRVPLPAVVPEGLEPFPGAVIQHFSSWVDGFGFMTLERMGDGKWRAEVHDGNGKVVNVCHINGRTSVCQKAVVR
;
A
#
# COMPACT_ATOMS: atom_id res chain seq x y z
N MET A 1 46.91 41.88 51.54
CA MET A 1 46.50 40.56 50.99
C MET A 1 45.22 40.77 50.19
N LYS A 2 45.25 40.59 48.86
CA LYS A 2 44.08 40.80 47.98
C LYS A 2 43.18 39.55 48.01
N PRO A 3 41.85 39.69 48.08
CA PRO A 3 40.94 38.53 48.02
C PRO A 3 40.85 37.99 46.59
N LEU A 4 41.01 36.67 46.48
CA LEU A 4 40.93 35.90 45.24
C LEU A 4 39.46 35.69 44.86
N LYS A 5 39.02 36.30 43.75
CA LYS A 5 37.71 36.03 43.14
C LYS A 5 37.80 34.72 42.35
N ILE A 6 37.14 33.67 42.83
CA ILE A 6 36.93 32.43 42.09
C ILE A 6 35.75 32.66 41.15
N LEU A 7 36.01 32.73 39.84
CA LEU A 7 34.96 32.64 38.81
C LEU A 7 34.55 31.18 38.67
N LEU A 8 33.29 30.89 39.00
CA LEU A 8 32.67 29.60 38.72
C LEU A 8 32.22 29.61 37.25
N SER A 9 32.98 28.97 36.37
CA SER A 9 32.62 28.77 34.97
C SER A 9 31.50 27.73 34.89
N LEU A 10 30.28 28.18 34.62
CA LEU A 10 29.13 27.31 34.37
C LEU A 10 29.32 26.65 33.00
N ALA A 11 29.75 25.40 32.97
CA ALA A 11 29.81 24.61 31.75
C ALA A 11 28.37 24.28 31.30
N ILE A 12 27.89 24.97 30.27
CA ILE A 12 26.65 24.61 29.59
C ILE A 12 26.94 23.32 28.83
N VAL A 13 26.51 22.19 29.40
CA VAL A 13 26.41 20.92 28.68
C VAL A 13 25.21 21.05 27.75
N THR A 14 25.44 21.51 26.52
CA THR A 14 24.47 21.33 25.44
C THR A 14 24.36 19.84 25.19
N ALA A 15 23.29 19.22 25.69
CA ALA A 15 22.91 17.88 25.28
C ALA A 15 22.70 17.91 23.76
N PHE A 16 23.65 17.35 23.02
CA PHE A 16 23.49 17.10 21.60
C PHE A 16 22.34 16.12 21.47
N ALA A 17 21.17 16.60 21.05
CA ALA A 17 20.10 15.72 20.61
C ALA A 17 20.67 14.84 19.49
N PRO A 18 20.42 13.51 19.49
CA PRO A 18 20.88 12.65 18.42
C PRO A 18 20.40 13.21 17.09
N SER A 19 21.35 13.56 16.23
CA SER A 19 21.09 14.14 14.91
C SER A 19 20.61 13.06 13.96
N VAL A 20 19.52 13.35 13.24
CA VAL A 20 19.03 12.55 12.12
C VAL A 20 20.15 12.34 11.09
N ARG A 21 20.37 11.09 10.69
CA ARG A 21 21.40 10.70 9.70
C ARG A 21 20.85 10.80 8.30
N ALA A 22 21.72 10.93 7.30
CA ALA A 22 21.33 10.99 5.89
C ALA A 22 20.57 9.74 5.40
N ALA A 23 20.79 8.59 6.06
CA ALA A 23 20.12 7.32 5.78
C ALA A 23 18.78 7.15 6.50
N ASP A 24 18.39 8.08 7.37
CA ASP A 24 17.10 7.98 8.07
C ASP A 24 15.94 8.26 7.10
N ILE A 25 14.87 7.49 7.24
CA ILE A 25 13.72 7.52 6.34
C ILE A 25 12.50 8.02 7.11
N PRO A 26 12.21 9.34 7.06
CA PRO A 26 10.99 9.90 7.60
C PRO A 26 9.84 9.74 6.61
N TYR A 27 8.63 9.47 7.10
CA TYR A 27 7.41 9.43 6.29
C TYR A 27 6.19 9.66 7.17
N VAL A 28 5.02 9.81 6.55
CA VAL A 28 3.75 10.03 7.25
C VAL A 28 2.73 9.03 6.73
N VAL A 29 2.01 8.38 7.63
CA VAL A 29 0.89 7.48 7.31
C VAL A 29 -0.41 8.13 7.79
N LEU A 30 -1.43 8.19 6.94
CA LEU A 30 -2.76 8.67 7.30
C LEU A 30 -3.59 7.52 7.86
N GLY A 31 -4.29 7.79 8.96
CA GLY A 31 -5.12 6.81 9.65
C GLY A 31 -6.59 7.23 9.70
N GLU A 32 -7.29 6.70 10.69
CA GLU A 32 -8.73 6.88 10.89
C GLU A 32 -9.14 8.37 10.98
N GLY A 33 -10.20 8.72 10.23
CA GLY A 33 -10.72 10.07 10.12
C GLY A 33 -9.68 11.04 9.56
N GLN A 34 -9.22 11.95 10.42
CA GLN A 34 -8.24 12.99 10.06
C GLN A 34 -6.90 12.82 10.79
N THR A 35 -6.65 11.62 11.34
CA THR A 35 -5.40 11.30 12.05
C THR A 35 -4.27 11.03 11.07
N ALA A 36 -3.05 11.26 11.55
CA ALA A 36 -1.82 10.91 10.84
C ALA A 36 -0.73 10.57 11.84
N GLU A 37 0.18 9.70 11.44
CA GLU A 37 1.33 9.28 12.23
C GLU A 37 2.61 9.65 11.49
N ALA A 38 3.49 10.40 12.17
CA ALA A 38 4.86 10.57 11.71
C ALA A 38 5.66 9.31 12.04
N ARG A 39 6.39 8.79 11.06
CA ARG A 39 7.26 7.63 11.19
C ARG A 39 8.70 8.01 10.87
N LEU A 40 9.64 7.34 11.52
CA LEU A 40 11.06 7.41 11.21
C LEU A 40 11.67 6.02 11.31
N ILE A 41 12.32 5.56 10.26
CA ILE A 41 13.19 4.38 10.30
C ILE A 41 14.63 4.88 10.40
N THR A 42 15.37 4.39 11.39
CA THR A 42 16.72 4.88 11.71
C THR A 42 17.61 3.79 12.30
N GLN A 43 18.92 3.96 12.18
CA GLN A 43 19.94 3.18 12.89
C GLN A 43 20.45 3.89 14.16
N ALA A 44 19.72 4.90 14.65
CA ALA A 44 20.01 5.52 15.94
C ALA A 44 19.59 4.60 17.10
N ASP A 45 20.29 4.70 18.23
CA ASP A 45 20.02 3.88 19.41
C ASP A 45 18.69 4.25 20.10
N HIS A 46 18.18 5.46 19.84
CA HIS A 46 16.97 6.01 20.47
C HIS A 46 16.18 6.87 19.49
N CYS A 47 14.87 6.91 19.69
CA CYS A 47 13.99 7.78 18.91
C CYS A 47 14.30 9.26 19.16
N PRO A 48 14.49 10.07 18.10
CA PRO A 48 14.76 11.48 18.23
C PRO A 48 13.50 12.26 18.62
N HIS A 49 13.66 13.57 18.74
CA HIS A 49 12.51 14.47 18.88
C HIS A 49 11.93 14.85 17.52
N ILE A 50 10.64 15.12 17.49
CA ILE A 50 9.92 15.74 16.37
C ILE A 50 9.51 17.15 16.77
N VAL A 51 9.59 18.09 15.83
CA VAL A 51 9.04 19.44 16.00
C VAL A 51 7.71 19.51 15.27
N ILE A 52 6.63 19.81 15.98
CA ILE A 52 5.27 19.96 15.44
C ILE A 52 4.81 21.38 15.76
N ASP A 53 4.50 22.16 14.72
CA ASP A 53 4.07 23.57 14.85
C ASP A 53 4.96 24.41 15.77
N GLY A 54 6.28 24.16 15.73
CA GLY A 54 7.29 24.86 16.52
C GLY A 54 7.52 24.29 17.92
N HIS A 55 6.73 23.31 18.36
CA HIS A 55 6.86 22.65 19.65
C HIS A 55 7.62 21.32 19.53
N THR A 56 8.53 21.07 20.47
CA THR A 56 9.32 19.83 20.49
C THR A 56 8.57 18.74 21.24
N HIS A 57 8.43 17.57 20.61
CA HIS A 57 7.83 16.37 21.17
C HIS A 57 8.80 15.20 21.05
N ARG A 58 8.66 14.22 21.95
CA ARG A 58 9.45 12.99 21.89
C ARG A 58 8.75 11.96 20.99
N MET A 59 9.49 11.35 20.06
CA MET A 59 8.99 10.18 19.35
C MET A 59 9.13 8.93 20.22
N GLN A 60 8.19 8.00 20.07
CA GLN A 60 8.17 6.71 20.77
C GLN A 60 8.72 5.62 19.87
N ALA A 61 9.31 4.58 20.46
CA ALA A 61 9.69 3.40 19.71
C ALA A 61 8.42 2.65 19.33
N ARG A 62 8.18 2.50 18.02
CA ARG A 62 7.19 1.58 17.49
C ARG A 62 7.75 0.16 17.55
N ALA A 63 8.90 -0.07 16.93
CA ALA A 63 9.54 -1.38 16.90
C ALA A 63 11.06 -1.24 17.10
N LEU A 64 11.63 -2.09 17.96
CA LEU A 64 13.06 -2.10 18.24
C LEU A 64 13.83 -2.89 17.15
N PRO A 65 15.14 -2.63 16.98
CA PRO A 65 15.99 -3.51 16.20
C PRO A 65 15.98 -4.93 16.77
N GLU A 66 15.69 -5.91 15.93
CA GLU A 66 15.53 -7.30 16.36
C GLU A 66 15.78 -8.27 15.19
N THR A 67 16.19 -9.50 15.52
CA THR A 67 16.16 -10.61 14.57
C THR A 67 14.98 -11.48 14.94
N GLU A 68 13.94 -11.43 14.14
CA GLU A 68 12.74 -12.21 14.39
C GLU A 68 12.95 -13.67 14.01
N PRO A 69 12.36 -14.62 14.75
CA PRO A 69 12.53 -16.04 14.46
C PRO A 69 12.07 -16.37 13.04
N GLN A 70 12.76 -17.30 12.39
CA GLN A 70 12.30 -17.85 11.13
C GLN A 70 10.95 -18.54 11.34
N ARG A 71 9.95 -18.05 10.62
CA ARG A 71 8.60 -18.59 10.63
C ARG A 71 8.44 -19.69 9.57
N PRO A 72 7.46 -20.59 9.69
CA PRO A 72 6.94 -21.30 8.53
C PRO A 72 6.45 -20.28 7.51
N THR A 73 7.00 -20.32 6.30
CA THR A 73 6.62 -19.41 5.21
C THR A 73 5.95 -20.19 4.08
N GLN A 74 5.47 -19.49 3.05
CA GLN A 74 5.04 -20.15 1.80
C GLN A 74 6.22 -20.78 1.03
N SER A 75 7.45 -20.37 1.33
CA SER A 75 8.66 -20.94 0.74
C SER A 75 9.12 -22.18 1.51
N LYS A 76 9.88 -23.03 0.84
CA LYS A 76 10.53 -24.17 1.50
C LYS A 76 11.49 -23.68 2.60
N PRO A 77 11.74 -24.48 3.65
CA PRO A 77 12.62 -24.07 4.75
C PRO A 77 14.04 -23.66 4.33
N ASP A 78 14.59 -24.31 3.30
CA ASP A 78 15.92 -24.01 2.72
C ASP A 78 15.95 -22.71 1.88
N LEU A 79 14.78 -22.21 1.51
CA LEU A 79 14.58 -20.93 0.80
C LEU A 79 13.98 -19.86 1.72
N SER A 80 14.09 -20.06 3.03
CA SER A 80 13.61 -19.15 4.07
C SER A 80 14.73 -18.86 5.05
N LYS A 81 14.71 -17.66 5.66
CA LYS A 81 15.66 -17.26 6.72
C LYS A 81 14.96 -16.37 7.75
N PRO A 82 15.52 -16.21 8.96
CA PRO A 82 15.05 -15.22 9.94
C PRO A 82 14.98 -13.81 9.34
N SER A 83 13.98 -13.03 9.75
CA SER A 83 13.84 -11.63 9.35
C SER A 83 14.70 -10.76 10.25
N VAL A 84 15.76 -10.17 9.69
CA VAL A 84 16.65 -9.27 10.43
C VAL A 84 16.19 -7.83 10.24
N PHE A 85 15.73 -7.19 11.31
CA PHE A 85 15.40 -5.77 11.36
C PHE A 85 16.45 -5.04 12.18
N ASN A 86 17.55 -4.62 11.56
CA ASN A 86 18.63 -3.89 12.24
C ASN A 86 18.37 -2.37 12.33
N VAL A 87 17.10 -1.97 12.36
CA VAL A 87 16.65 -0.58 12.41
C VAL A 87 15.61 -0.40 13.51
N LEU A 88 15.62 0.79 14.09
CA LEU A 88 14.61 1.28 15.01
C LEU A 88 13.52 2.00 14.20
N THR A 89 12.26 1.65 14.44
CA THR A 89 11.11 2.40 13.92
C THR A 89 10.53 3.25 15.03
N CYS A 90 10.45 4.55 14.80
CA CYS A 90 9.90 5.53 15.72
C CYS A 90 8.59 6.09 15.19
N GLU A 91 7.72 6.51 16.12
CA GLU A 91 6.43 7.11 15.81
C GLU A 91 6.09 8.32 16.69
N ALA A 92 5.31 9.23 16.13
CA ALA A 92 4.63 10.27 16.89
C ALA A 92 3.32 10.66 16.19
N PRO A 93 2.22 10.83 16.95
CA PRO A 93 0.96 11.28 16.38
C PRO A 93 1.10 12.70 15.86
N LEU A 94 0.54 12.95 14.68
CA LEU A 94 0.35 14.28 14.11
C LEU A 94 -1.13 14.68 14.30
N PRO A 95 -1.43 15.57 15.26
CA PRO A 95 -2.81 15.99 15.50
C PRO A 95 -3.47 16.58 14.25
N ALA A 96 -4.79 16.39 14.14
CA ALA A 96 -5.56 17.01 13.06
C ALA A 96 -5.36 18.54 13.05
N GLY A 97 -5.03 19.08 11.88
CA GLY A 97 -4.74 20.51 11.72
C GLY A 97 -3.28 20.91 11.88
N THR A 98 -2.37 19.96 12.13
CA THR A 98 -0.91 20.18 12.09
C THR A 98 -0.52 20.91 10.81
N ARG A 99 0.21 22.02 10.92
CA ARG A 99 0.62 22.85 9.77
C ARG A 99 2.04 22.55 9.32
N THR A 100 2.89 22.20 10.25
CA THR A 100 4.31 21.90 10.02
C THR A 100 4.76 20.79 10.94
N ALA A 101 5.54 19.86 10.42
CA ALA A 101 6.25 18.87 11.21
C ALA A 101 7.63 18.59 10.62
N SER A 102 8.61 18.35 11.47
CA SER A 102 9.98 18.01 11.05
C SER A 102 10.71 17.15 12.08
N ILE A 103 11.55 16.25 11.59
CA ILE A 103 12.47 15.45 12.39
C ILE A 103 13.89 15.90 12.00
N GLY A 104 14.63 16.48 12.95
CA GLY A 104 15.89 17.16 12.63
C GLY A 104 15.68 18.26 11.58
N GLN A 105 16.38 18.16 10.44
CA GLN A 105 16.25 19.10 9.31
C GLN A 105 15.25 18.62 8.23
N GLN A 106 14.72 17.41 8.36
CA GLN A 106 13.81 16.83 7.36
C GLN A 106 12.37 17.25 7.67
N ARG A 107 11.73 17.95 6.72
CA ARG A 107 10.30 18.29 6.81
C ARG A 107 9.46 17.08 6.44
N LEU A 108 8.35 16.89 7.16
CA LEU A 108 7.38 15.85 6.90
C LEU A 108 6.23 16.37 6.01
N PRO A 109 5.68 15.53 5.12
CA PRO A 109 4.49 15.88 4.35
C PRO A 109 3.24 15.77 5.24
N VAL A 110 2.87 16.88 5.88
CA VAL A 110 1.69 16.93 6.76
C VAL A 110 0.39 16.84 5.95
N ARG A 111 -0.62 16.21 6.54
CA ARG A 111 -1.96 16.06 5.93
C ARG A 111 -2.58 17.43 5.61
N LYS A 112 -3.07 17.60 4.38
CA LYS A 112 -3.88 18.76 4.00
C LYS A 112 -5.31 18.63 4.53
N ARG A 113 -5.98 19.76 4.82
CA ARG A 113 -7.38 19.78 5.30
C ARG A 113 -8.36 19.10 4.33
N ARG A 114 -8.10 19.22 3.03
CA ARG A 114 -8.86 18.58 1.96
C ARG A 114 -7.87 17.87 1.05
N LEU A 115 -8.19 16.62 0.70
CA LEU A 115 -7.43 15.81 -0.25
C LEU A 115 -8.22 15.76 -1.56
N ASP A 116 -7.67 16.41 -2.58
CA ASP A 116 -8.26 16.53 -3.92
C ASP A 116 -7.38 15.90 -5.00
N ARG A 117 -6.09 15.74 -4.72
CA ARG A 117 -5.07 15.24 -5.65
C ARG A 117 -4.43 13.99 -5.05
N LEU A 118 -4.83 12.81 -5.52
CA LEU A 118 -4.36 11.54 -4.99
C LEU A 118 -3.56 10.81 -6.07
N VAL A 119 -2.59 10.02 -5.64
CA VAL A 119 -1.92 9.03 -6.49
C VAL A 119 -2.33 7.65 -6.00
N VAL A 120 -2.44 6.69 -6.91
CA VAL A 120 -2.67 5.27 -6.63
C VAL A 120 -1.55 4.47 -7.28
N ILE A 121 -0.87 3.65 -6.48
CA ILE A 121 0.20 2.72 -6.86
C ILE A 121 -0.03 1.39 -6.16
N GLY A 122 0.59 0.33 -6.65
CA GLY A 122 0.52 -1.01 -6.06
C GLY A 122 1.63 -1.89 -6.59
N ASP A 123 1.88 -2.99 -5.90
CA ASP A 123 2.69 -4.09 -6.44
C ASP A 123 4.11 -3.59 -6.79
N THR A 124 4.75 -2.91 -5.83
CA THR A 124 5.91 -2.04 -6.06
C THR A 124 7.28 -2.68 -5.87
N GLY A 125 7.34 -3.90 -5.31
CA GLY A 125 8.61 -4.60 -5.09
C GLY A 125 9.13 -5.31 -6.35
N CYS A 126 10.24 -6.02 -6.22
CA CYS A 126 10.85 -6.79 -7.31
C CYS A 126 10.77 -8.31 -7.08
N ARG A 127 10.22 -9.05 -8.05
CA ARG A 127 9.86 -10.47 -7.90
C ARG A 127 11.04 -11.43 -8.00
N LEU A 128 11.39 -12.04 -6.86
CA LEU A 128 12.27 -13.21 -6.77
C LEU A 128 11.54 -14.34 -6.05
N LYS A 129 10.90 -15.23 -6.82
CA LYS A 129 10.00 -16.25 -6.29
C LYS A 129 10.24 -17.60 -6.94
N ALA A 130 10.80 -18.52 -6.15
CA ALA A 130 11.18 -19.86 -6.59
C ALA A 130 9.97 -20.72 -6.97
N ALA A 131 8.85 -20.59 -6.25
CA ALA A 131 7.65 -21.40 -6.48
C ALA A 131 7.07 -21.19 -7.89
N ASP A 132 7.23 -19.99 -8.45
CA ASP A 132 6.73 -19.63 -9.78
C ASP A 132 7.86 -19.66 -10.83
N ASN A 133 9.10 -19.94 -10.42
CA ASN A 133 10.31 -19.81 -11.23
C ASN A 133 10.44 -18.41 -11.89
N VAL A 134 10.13 -17.36 -11.14
CA VAL A 134 10.19 -15.97 -11.60
C VAL A 134 11.34 -15.23 -10.94
N TRP A 135 12.23 -14.68 -11.77
CA TRP A 135 13.44 -13.96 -11.37
C TRP A 135 13.53 -12.63 -12.14
N GLN A 136 12.86 -11.60 -11.65
CA GLN A 136 12.89 -10.26 -12.24
C GLN A 136 14.30 -9.67 -12.13
N ALA A 137 14.76 -8.96 -13.16
CA ALA A 137 16.08 -8.33 -13.17
C ALA A 137 16.11 -7.08 -12.27
N CYS A 138 16.12 -7.29 -10.95
CA CYS A 138 16.01 -6.23 -9.94
C CYS A 138 17.11 -5.15 -9.99
N ASN A 139 18.24 -5.46 -10.62
CA ASN A 139 19.34 -4.50 -10.80
C ASN A 139 19.20 -3.67 -12.08
N ASP A 140 18.20 -3.94 -12.93
CA ASP A 140 17.91 -3.17 -14.14
C ASP A 140 16.72 -2.22 -13.88
N PRO A 141 16.93 -0.89 -13.91
CA PRO A 141 15.86 0.09 -13.68
C PRO A 141 14.76 0.06 -14.75
N LYS A 142 14.96 -0.60 -15.89
CA LYS A 142 13.88 -0.83 -16.86
C LYS A 142 13.01 -2.02 -16.49
N ALA A 143 13.62 -3.06 -15.93
CA ALA A 143 12.90 -4.25 -15.49
C ALA A 143 12.22 -4.02 -14.14
N TYR A 144 12.81 -3.19 -13.27
CA TYR A 144 12.26 -2.80 -11.97
C TYR A 144 12.25 -1.26 -11.83
N PRO A 145 11.20 -0.56 -12.34
CA PRO A 145 11.20 0.89 -12.49
C PRO A 145 10.64 1.66 -11.29
N PHE A 146 10.38 1.02 -10.14
CA PHE A 146 9.66 1.67 -9.04
C PHE A 146 10.34 2.97 -8.55
N ALA A 147 11.68 3.04 -8.52
CA ALA A 147 12.40 4.27 -8.16
C ALA A 147 12.09 5.44 -9.11
N GLN A 148 11.95 5.14 -10.40
CA GLN A 148 11.60 6.13 -11.43
C GLN A 148 10.12 6.53 -11.30
N VAL A 149 9.22 5.57 -11.09
CA VAL A 149 7.79 5.82 -10.80
C VAL A 149 7.63 6.71 -9.56
N ALA A 150 8.28 6.40 -8.44
CA ALA A 150 8.23 7.18 -7.20
C ALA A 150 8.74 8.62 -7.38
N SER A 151 9.74 8.82 -8.26
CA SER A 151 10.23 10.16 -8.64
C SER A 151 9.17 10.96 -9.39
N GLU A 152 8.48 10.35 -10.36
CA GLU A 152 7.40 11.02 -11.10
C GLU A 152 6.17 11.30 -10.23
N VAL A 153 5.82 10.38 -9.33
CA VAL A 153 4.78 10.58 -8.31
C VAL A 153 5.10 11.81 -7.46
N ALA A 154 6.35 11.96 -7.00
CA ALA A 154 6.77 13.12 -6.21
C ALA A 154 6.65 14.44 -7.00
N LYS A 155 7.01 14.44 -8.28
CA LYS A 155 6.89 15.62 -9.18
C LYS A 155 5.45 16.03 -9.44
N TRP A 156 4.49 15.11 -9.33
CA TRP A 156 3.08 15.41 -9.51
C TRP A 156 2.45 16.15 -8.32
N HIS A 157 3.18 16.25 -7.20
CA HIS A 157 2.78 16.93 -5.95
C HIS A 157 1.43 16.45 -5.39
N PRO A 158 1.27 15.16 -5.06
CA PRO A 158 0.04 14.62 -4.48
C PRO A 158 -0.25 15.20 -3.09
N ASP A 159 -1.54 15.24 -2.74
CA ASP A 159 -2.01 15.49 -1.37
C ASP A 159 -1.83 14.26 -0.49
N ALA A 160 -1.94 13.06 -1.08
CA ALA A 160 -1.68 11.77 -0.47
C ALA A 160 -1.41 10.72 -1.56
N VAL A 161 -0.69 9.65 -1.21
CA VAL A 161 -0.48 8.47 -2.05
C VAL A 161 -1.21 7.28 -1.45
N ILE A 162 -2.03 6.60 -2.24
CA ILE A 162 -2.70 5.36 -1.90
C ILE A 162 -1.83 4.22 -2.43
N HIS A 163 -1.40 3.31 -1.57
CA HIS A 163 -0.75 2.07 -1.98
C HIS A 163 -1.69 0.89 -1.78
N VAL A 164 -1.99 0.16 -2.85
CA VAL A 164 -3.00 -0.92 -2.88
C VAL A 164 -2.44 -2.30 -2.51
N GLY A 165 -1.44 -2.34 -1.62
CA GLY A 165 -0.80 -3.58 -1.17
C GLY A 165 0.36 -4.08 -2.05
N ASP A 166 1.01 -5.13 -1.54
CA ASP A 166 2.20 -5.80 -2.08
C ASP A 166 3.42 -4.89 -2.26
N TYR A 167 4.28 -4.88 -1.24
CA TYR A 167 5.45 -4.02 -1.16
C TYR A 167 6.74 -4.84 -1.31
N ASN A 168 6.82 -6.01 -0.67
CA ASN A 168 8.01 -6.86 -0.63
C ASN A 168 7.85 -8.10 -1.53
N TYR A 169 8.77 -8.31 -2.48
CA TYR A 169 8.66 -9.36 -3.50
C TYR A 169 9.90 -10.24 -3.64
N ARG A 170 11.02 -9.90 -2.98
CA ARG A 170 12.25 -10.72 -3.03
C ARG A 170 12.21 -11.84 -2.00
N GLU A 171 11.30 -12.79 -2.20
CA GLU A 171 11.05 -13.88 -1.24
C GLU A 171 12.21 -14.87 -1.13
N ASN A 172 12.86 -15.17 -2.26
CA ASN A 172 13.88 -16.21 -2.36
C ASN A 172 15.20 -15.68 -2.93
N PRO A 173 16.33 -16.34 -2.65
CA PRO A 173 17.63 -15.94 -3.21
C PRO A 173 17.61 -16.02 -4.74
N CYS A 174 18.21 -15.01 -5.38
CA CYS A 174 18.46 -15.03 -6.82
C CYS A 174 19.39 -16.20 -7.18
N PRO A 175 19.04 -17.05 -8.17
CA PRO A 175 19.91 -18.12 -8.64
C PRO A 175 21.21 -17.62 -9.27
N ASP A 176 22.29 -18.41 -9.17
CA ASP A 176 23.63 -18.04 -9.66
C ASP A 176 23.69 -17.76 -11.17
N ASP A 177 22.80 -18.35 -11.96
CA ASP A 177 22.70 -18.16 -13.40
C ASP A 177 21.86 -16.92 -13.80
N GLN A 178 21.16 -16.29 -12.84
CA GLN A 178 20.30 -15.13 -13.07
C GLN A 178 21.05 -13.81 -12.82
N LYS A 179 21.84 -13.38 -13.81
CA LYS A 179 22.65 -12.15 -13.72
C LYS A 179 21.86 -10.88 -13.38
N GLY A 180 20.59 -10.79 -13.82
CA GLY A 180 19.75 -9.60 -13.65
C GLY A 180 19.38 -9.29 -12.20
N CYS A 181 19.37 -10.30 -11.33
CA CYS A 181 19.10 -10.14 -9.90
C CYS A 181 20.29 -10.47 -9.00
N ALA A 182 21.47 -10.75 -9.58
CA ALA A 182 22.63 -11.18 -8.83
C ALA A 182 22.96 -10.22 -7.68
N GLY A 183 23.11 -10.77 -6.47
CA GLY A 183 23.40 -10.00 -5.26
C GLY A 183 22.22 -9.22 -4.66
N SER A 184 21.00 -9.39 -5.18
CA SER A 184 19.80 -8.79 -4.56
C SER A 184 19.59 -9.35 -3.14
N PRO A 185 19.13 -8.51 -2.18
CA PRO A 185 18.66 -9.03 -0.90
C PRO A 185 17.43 -9.93 -1.11
N TRP A 186 17.15 -10.78 -0.13
CA TRP A 186 16.01 -11.68 -0.17
C TRP A 186 15.50 -12.00 1.23
N GLY A 187 14.32 -12.60 1.32
CA GLY A 187 13.61 -12.83 2.57
C GLY A 187 12.91 -11.56 3.06
N TYR A 188 12.42 -11.57 4.30
CA TYR A 188 11.48 -10.54 4.78
C TYR A 188 12.08 -9.54 5.79
N GLY A 189 13.40 -9.44 5.84
CA GLY A 189 14.13 -8.51 6.70
C GLY A 189 14.20 -7.08 6.17
N TRP A 190 14.85 -6.19 6.95
CA TRP A 190 15.04 -4.78 6.60
C TRP A 190 15.76 -4.58 5.26
N ASP A 191 16.76 -5.42 4.97
CA ASP A 191 17.50 -5.38 3.70
C ASP A 191 16.59 -5.45 2.48
N THR A 192 15.59 -6.33 2.52
CA THR A 192 14.62 -6.46 1.43
C THR A 192 13.58 -5.34 1.45
N TRP A 193 13.04 -4.99 2.61
CA TRP A 193 12.07 -3.89 2.74
C TRP A 193 12.63 -2.55 2.25
N ASP A 194 13.89 -2.26 2.57
CA ASP A 194 14.58 -1.08 2.08
C ASP A 194 14.73 -1.13 0.56
N ALA A 195 15.20 -2.26 0.02
CA ALA A 195 15.46 -2.41 -1.40
C ALA A 195 14.19 -2.47 -2.28
N ASP A 196 13.06 -2.94 -1.76
CA ASP A 196 11.80 -3.05 -2.51
C ASP A 196 10.90 -1.82 -2.35
N PHE A 197 10.93 -1.14 -1.20
CA PHE A 197 9.98 -0.07 -0.94
C PHE A 197 10.62 1.24 -0.50
N PHE A 198 11.41 1.25 0.58
CA PHE A 198 11.81 2.51 1.20
C PHE A 198 12.87 3.28 0.41
N ALA A 199 13.94 2.62 -0.02
CA ALA A 199 14.99 3.25 -0.83
C ALA A 199 14.48 3.73 -2.20
N PRO A 200 13.81 2.89 -3.03
CA PRO A 200 13.26 3.37 -4.31
C PRO A 200 12.12 4.38 -4.11
N GLY A 201 11.29 4.22 -3.07
CA GLY A 201 10.15 5.09 -2.76
C GLY A 201 10.52 6.42 -2.10
N ALA A 202 11.79 6.64 -1.72
CA ALA A 202 12.20 7.80 -0.93
C ALA A 202 11.74 9.18 -1.47
N PRO A 203 11.74 9.45 -2.79
CA PRO A 203 11.21 10.72 -3.32
C PRO A 203 9.72 10.90 -2.99
N MET A 204 8.92 9.85 -3.15
CA MET A 204 7.49 9.84 -2.89
C MET A 204 7.18 9.99 -1.40
N LEU A 205 7.87 9.24 -0.54
CA LEU A 205 7.73 9.28 0.92
C LEU A 205 7.94 10.69 1.50
N LYS A 206 8.83 11.47 0.87
CA LYS A 206 9.10 12.88 1.23
C LYS A 206 8.04 13.85 0.69
N ALA A 207 7.37 13.49 -0.39
CA ALA A 207 6.47 14.40 -1.11
C ALA A 207 5.06 14.42 -0.53
N ALA A 208 4.54 13.29 -0.06
CA ALA A 208 3.15 13.17 0.39
C ALA A 208 2.97 12.08 1.46
N PRO A 209 1.95 12.21 2.34
CA PRO A 209 1.60 11.16 3.27
C PRO A 209 0.93 9.97 2.55
N LEU A 210 0.99 8.79 3.17
CA LEU A 210 0.52 7.53 2.59
C LEU A 210 -0.83 7.07 3.17
N ILE A 211 -1.60 6.37 2.35
CA ILE A 211 -2.79 5.58 2.74
C ILE A 211 -2.49 4.16 2.26
N LEU A 212 -2.41 3.20 3.18
CA LEU A 212 -1.76 1.91 2.92
C LEU A 212 -2.75 0.77 3.12
N ALA A 213 -2.95 -0.02 2.07
CA ALA A 213 -3.60 -1.33 2.14
C ALA A 213 -2.53 -2.43 2.23
N ARG A 214 -2.91 -3.57 2.82
CA ARG A 214 -2.04 -4.74 2.93
C ARG A 214 -2.32 -5.72 1.80
N GLY A 215 -1.27 -6.23 1.16
CA GLY A 215 -1.38 -7.27 0.15
C GLY A 215 -0.96 -8.65 0.64
N ASN A 216 -1.12 -9.67 -0.19
CA ASN A 216 -0.82 -11.05 0.21
C ASN A 216 0.68 -11.28 0.43
N HIS A 217 1.55 -10.45 -0.15
CA HIS A 217 3.00 -10.45 0.15
C HIS A 217 3.31 -10.02 1.59
N GLU A 218 2.38 -9.33 2.25
CA GLU A 218 2.49 -8.90 3.64
C GLU A 218 1.60 -9.70 4.61
N SER A 219 1.12 -10.87 4.18
CA SER A 219 0.57 -11.86 5.12
C SER A 219 1.64 -12.34 6.11
N CYS A 220 1.21 -12.86 7.26
CA CYS A 220 2.07 -13.40 8.32
C CYS A 220 2.97 -14.53 7.81
N SER A 221 2.50 -15.34 6.86
CA SER A 221 3.30 -16.38 6.20
C SER A 221 4.42 -15.85 5.28
N ARG A 222 4.51 -14.52 5.12
CA ARG A 222 5.43 -13.80 4.24
C ARG A 222 5.98 -12.56 4.95
N ALA A 223 5.83 -11.36 4.38
CA ALA A 223 6.43 -10.13 4.89
C ALA A 223 5.64 -9.44 6.02
N GLY A 224 4.65 -10.10 6.63
CA GLY A 224 3.78 -9.50 7.65
C GLY A 224 4.51 -8.88 8.84
N GLN A 225 5.66 -9.44 9.25
CA GLN A 225 6.52 -8.84 10.30
C GLN A 225 6.91 -7.39 9.96
N GLY A 226 7.28 -7.12 8.71
CA GLY A 226 7.62 -5.77 8.28
C GLY A 226 6.40 -4.86 8.13
N TRP A 227 5.25 -5.39 7.71
CA TRP A 227 4.01 -4.61 7.62
C TRP A 227 3.64 -3.96 8.96
N TRP A 228 3.60 -4.76 10.04
CA TRP A 228 3.26 -4.25 11.37
C TRP A 228 4.32 -3.28 11.90
N ARG A 229 5.60 -3.58 11.64
CA ARG A 229 6.72 -2.71 12.04
C ARG A 229 6.68 -1.36 11.35
N PHE A 230 6.33 -1.28 10.07
CA PHE A 230 6.56 -0.06 9.28
C PHE A 230 5.30 0.66 8.78
N LEU A 231 4.24 -0.06 8.41
CA LEU A 231 3.22 0.48 7.49
C LEU A 231 1.84 0.67 8.12
N ASP A 232 1.43 -0.20 9.03
CA ASP A 232 0.09 -0.09 9.64
C ASP A 232 -0.12 1.29 10.32
N PRO A 233 -1.26 1.96 10.06
CA PRO A 233 -1.54 3.30 10.57
C PRO A 233 -1.92 3.32 12.06
N ARG A 234 -2.12 2.18 12.70
CA ARG A 234 -2.61 2.08 14.08
C ARG A 234 -1.47 1.81 15.05
N PRO A 235 -1.71 1.96 16.36
CA PRO A 235 -0.82 1.44 17.38
C PRO A 235 -0.57 -0.05 17.16
N MET A 236 0.66 -0.50 17.38
CA MET A 236 0.98 -1.92 17.29
C MET A 236 0.33 -2.65 18.47
N GLU A 237 -0.47 -3.67 18.16
CA GLU A 237 -1.16 -4.49 19.15
C GLU A 237 -0.38 -5.78 19.41
N LEU A 238 -0.48 -6.26 20.65
CA LEU A 238 0.11 -7.54 21.05
C LEU A 238 -0.44 -8.68 20.18
N HIS A 239 0.44 -9.60 19.76
CA HIS A 239 0.11 -10.77 18.93
C HIS A 239 -0.33 -10.47 17.49
N ARG A 240 -0.35 -9.21 17.05
CA ARG A 240 -0.57 -8.87 15.64
C ARG A 240 0.70 -8.76 14.83
N ASP A 241 1.85 -8.63 15.48
CA ASP A 241 3.18 -8.45 14.87
C ASP A 241 3.63 -9.52 13.87
N CYS A 242 2.88 -10.61 13.70
CA CYS A 242 3.27 -11.73 12.88
C CYS A 242 4.63 -12.32 13.33
N ASN A 243 4.92 -12.39 14.64
CA ASN A 243 6.14 -13.04 15.13
C ASN A 243 5.93 -14.52 15.50
N ASP A 244 4.77 -14.85 16.08
CA ASP A 244 4.39 -16.22 16.44
C ASP A 244 3.29 -16.75 15.52
N PRO A 245 3.53 -17.83 14.74
CA PRO A 245 2.52 -18.49 13.92
C PRO A 245 1.25 -18.93 14.66
N ALA A 246 1.30 -19.12 15.98
CA ALA A 246 0.11 -19.41 16.77
C ALA A 246 -0.93 -18.25 16.75
N HIS A 247 -0.53 -17.06 16.30
CA HIS A 247 -1.37 -15.86 16.26
C HIS A 247 -1.71 -15.38 14.85
N ASP A 248 -1.46 -16.20 13.81
CA ASP A 248 -1.67 -15.77 12.41
C ASP A 248 -3.09 -15.38 12.09
N VAL A 249 -4.10 -16.03 12.65
CA VAL A 249 -5.51 -15.63 12.46
C VAL A 249 -5.74 -14.17 12.90
N THR A 250 -5.02 -13.72 13.92
CA THR A 250 -5.08 -12.34 14.43
C THR A 250 -4.13 -11.42 13.65
N GLY A 251 -2.92 -11.87 13.33
CA GLY A 251 -1.94 -11.09 12.58
C GLY A 251 -2.28 -10.91 11.09
N ASP A 252 -3.07 -11.79 10.48
CA ASP A 252 -3.56 -11.69 9.10
C ASP A 252 -4.88 -10.93 8.97
N TYR A 253 -5.32 -10.25 10.04
CA TYR A 253 -6.54 -9.45 10.01
C TYR A 253 -6.38 -8.09 10.69
N SER A 254 -7.05 -7.10 10.12
CA SER A 254 -7.33 -5.84 10.77
C SER A 254 -8.71 -5.32 10.35
N SER A 255 -9.41 -4.68 11.29
CA SER A 255 -10.66 -4.01 10.97
C SER A 255 -10.42 -2.96 9.88
N PRO A 256 -11.40 -2.68 9.01
CA PRO A 256 -11.29 -1.59 8.05
C PRO A 256 -11.18 -0.23 8.75
N TYR A 257 -10.51 0.74 8.13
CA TYR A 257 -10.50 2.13 8.56
C TYR A 257 -10.91 3.08 7.45
N ALA A 258 -11.44 4.25 7.82
CA ALA A 258 -11.75 5.31 6.87
C ALA A 258 -10.79 6.49 7.03
N VAL A 259 -10.24 6.99 5.93
CA VAL A 259 -9.53 8.29 5.89
C VAL A 259 -10.47 9.33 5.26
N ASP A 260 -10.73 10.42 5.98
CA ASP A 260 -11.55 11.54 5.53
C ASP A 260 -10.76 12.38 4.51
N PHE A 261 -11.34 12.63 3.34
CA PHE A 261 -10.73 13.52 2.33
C PHE A 261 -11.20 14.97 2.46
N GLY A 262 -12.14 15.26 3.35
CA GLY A 262 -12.86 16.51 3.40
C GLY A 262 -13.86 16.66 2.26
N GLY A 263 -14.83 17.58 2.42
CA GLY A 263 -15.85 17.83 1.38
C GLY A 263 -16.87 16.70 1.21
N GLY A 264 -16.96 15.78 2.18
CA GLY A 264 -17.89 14.66 2.16
C GLY A 264 -17.45 13.51 1.25
N ALA A 265 -16.15 13.35 1.02
CA ALA A 265 -15.59 12.14 0.44
C ALA A 265 -14.58 11.49 1.38
N GLN A 266 -14.39 10.20 1.21
CA GLN A 266 -13.46 9.40 2.02
C GLN A 266 -12.92 8.22 1.21
N ILE A 267 -11.97 7.51 1.82
CA ILE A 267 -11.54 6.19 1.41
C ILE A 267 -11.64 5.23 2.59
N VAL A 268 -12.16 4.03 2.38
CA VAL A 268 -12.21 2.96 3.37
C VAL A 268 -11.23 1.88 2.94
N VAL A 269 -10.20 1.65 3.75
CA VAL A 269 -9.18 0.64 3.52
C VAL A 269 -9.58 -0.64 4.26
N MET A 270 -9.56 -1.74 3.54
CA MET A 270 -9.86 -3.09 4.03
C MET A 270 -8.56 -3.90 4.10
N ASP A 271 -8.61 -5.01 4.84
CA ASP A 271 -7.50 -5.95 4.95
C ASP A 271 -8.01 -7.36 4.66
N LEU A 272 -8.07 -7.69 3.36
CA LEU A 272 -8.42 -9.01 2.85
C LEU A 272 -7.18 -9.70 2.27
N SER A 273 -6.00 -9.29 2.76
CA SER A 273 -4.67 -9.68 2.30
C SER A 273 -4.42 -11.19 2.20
N HIS A 274 -5.21 -12.02 2.88
CA HIS A 274 -5.06 -13.48 2.86
C HIS A 274 -6.32 -14.20 2.31
N ALA A 275 -7.07 -13.51 1.44
CA ALA A 275 -8.26 -14.08 0.80
C ALA A 275 -7.93 -15.25 -0.15
N GLY A 276 -6.93 -15.07 -1.01
CA GLY A 276 -6.66 -16.00 -2.10
C GLY A 276 -7.72 -15.93 -3.22
N GLY A 277 -7.72 -16.93 -4.10
CA GLY A 277 -8.62 -16.98 -5.26
C GLY A 277 -9.82 -17.92 -5.14
N GLU A 278 -9.79 -18.86 -4.18
CA GLU A 278 -10.83 -19.89 -4.01
C GLU A 278 -11.90 -19.48 -3.00
N ALA A 279 -13.10 -20.04 -3.15
CA ALA A 279 -14.21 -19.77 -2.23
C ALA A 279 -13.83 -20.13 -0.78
N ILE A 280 -14.17 -19.25 0.16
CA ILE A 280 -13.87 -19.42 1.58
C ILE A 280 -15.04 -20.18 2.23
N PRO A 281 -14.79 -21.35 2.85
CA PRO A 281 -15.80 -22.09 3.60
C PRO A 281 -16.34 -21.33 4.82
N GLN A 282 -17.58 -21.60 5.23
CA GLN A 282 -18.21 -20.89 6.36
C GLN A 282 -17.55 -21.19 7.72
N ASP A 283 -16.88 -22.34 7.85
CA ASP A 283 -16.14 -22.76 9.04
C ASP A 283 -14.68 -22.24 9.06
N ASP A 284 -14.22 -21.62 7.98
CA ASP A 284 -12.94 -20.92 7.93
C ASP A 284 -13.04 -19.57 8.69
N PRO A 285 -12.11 -19.24 9.61
CA PRO A 285 -12.13 -17.97 10.34
C PRO A 285 -12.23 -16.73 9.45
N ARG A 286 -11.68 -16.79 8.24
CA ARG A 286 -11.73 -15.70 7.25
C ARG A 286 -13.15 -15.33 6.86
N PHE A 287 -14.07 -16.30 6.83
CA PHE A 287 -15.46 -16.05 6.47
C PHE A 287 -16.11 -15.07 7.46
N ALA A 288 -15.93 -15.33 8.75
CA ALA A 288 -16.44 -14.45 9.81
C ALA A 288 -15.77 -13.08 9.75
N GLN A 289 -14.43 -13.04 9.64
CA GLN A 289 -13.66 -11.79 9.54
C GLN A 289 -14.08 -10.92 8.35
N TYR A 290 -14.24 -11.50 7.16
CA TYR A 290 -14.53 -10.73 5.95
C TYR A 290 -15.99 -10.30 5.86
N THR A 291 -16.90 -11.11 6.41
CA THR A 291 -18.30 -10.66 6.53
C THR A 291 -18.46 -9.57 7.59
N ASP A 292 -17.68 -9.59 8.67
CA ASP A 292 -17.59 -8.47 9.62
C ASP A 292 -16.97 -7.23 8.97
N THR A 293 -15.91 -7.38 8.17
CA THR A 293 -15.34 -6.28 7.36
C THR A 293 -16.40 -5.66 6.45
N TYR A 294 -17.24 -6.44 5.79
CA TYR A 294 -18.37 -5.92 5.01
C TYR A 294 -19.30 -5.06 5.88
N ASP A 295 -19.71 -5.57 7.04
CA ASP A 295 -20.67 -4.90 7.93
C ASP A 295 -20.08 -3.57 8.46
N GLN A 296 -18.78 -3.54 8.76
CA GLN A 296 -18.06 -2.32 9.13
C GLN A 296 -17.91 -1.34 7.95
N VAL A 297 -17.64 -1.81 6.74
CA VAL A 297 -17.59 -0.95 5.53
C VAL A 297 -18.96 -0.35 5.23
N ASP A 298 -20.07 -1.09 5.41
CA ASP A 298 -21.42 -0.55 5.28
C ASP A 298 -21.66 0.59 6.26
N ALA A 299 -21.27 0.41 7.53
CA ALA A 299 -21.35 1.45 8.55
C ALA A 299 -20.50 2.69 8.19
N LEU A 300 -19.22 2.51 7.85
CA LEU A 300 -18.31 3.59 7.51
C LEU A 300 -18.75 4.36 6.25
N SER A 301 -19.28 3.66 5.25
CA SER A 301 -19.70 4.26 3.98
C SER A 301 -20.83 5.29 4.14
N LYS A 302 -21.59 5.23 5.25
CA LYS A 302 -22.67 6.17 5.57
C LYS A 302 -22.17 7.54 6.03
N HIS A 303 -20.89 7.66 6.39
CA HIS A 303 -20.29 8.91 6.88
C HIS A 303 -19.86 9.88 5.77
N ALA A 304 -19.89 9.46 4.50
CA ALA A 304 -19.52 10.29 3.37
C ALA A 304 -20.54 10.19 2.23
N ARG A 305 -20.56 11.21 1.37
CA ARG A 305 -21.37 11.23 0.13
C ARG A 305 -20.68 10.49 -1.01
N PHE A 306 -19.36 10.35 -0.94
CA PHE A 306 -18.57 9.60 -1.91
C PHE A 306 -17.49 8.77 -1.20
N THR A 307 -17.50 7.45 -1.37
CA THR A 307 -16.55 6.55 -0.72
C THR A 307 -15.78 5.76 -1.76
N PHE A 308 -14.45 5.91 -1.78
CA PHE A 308 -13.59 4.88 -2.34
C PHE A 308 -13.46 3.75 -1.32
N THR A 309 -13.35 2.51 -1.79
CA THR A 309 -12.85 1.38 -1.00
C THR A 309 -11.53 0.92 -1.58
N VAL A 310 -10.61 0.47 -0.74
CA VAL A 310 -9.34 -0.11 -1.17
C VAL A 310 -9.15 -1.44 -0.49
N ASP A 311 -8.76 -2.43 -1.28
CA ASP A 311 -8.19 -3.68 -0.82
C ASP A 311 -7.16 -4.14 -1.84
N HIS A 312 -6.28 -5.07 -1.48
CA HIS A 312 -5.30 -5.58 -2.44
C HIS A 312 -5.94 -6.47 -3.51
N TYR A 313 -6.82 -7.41 -3.13
CA TYR A 313 -7.43 -8.31 -4.09
C TYR A 313 -8.57 -7.61 -4.87
N PRO A 314 -8.57 -7.68 -6.21
CA PRO A 314 -9.70 -7.18 -6.97
C PRO A 314 -10.95 -8.04 -6.74
N PHE A 315 -12.09 -7.37 -6.59
CA PHE A 315 -13.40 -8.02 -6.50
C PHE A 315 -13.95 -8.39 -7.87
N LEU A 316 -13.79 -7.48 -8.83
CA LEU A 316 -14.52 -7.49 -10.09
C LEU A 316 -13.60 -7.41 -11.33
N ALA A 317 -12.30 -7.65 -11.15
CA ALA A 317 -11.33 -7.49 -12.25
C ALA A 317 -11.51 -8.57 -13.31
N VAL A 318 -11.02 -8.27 -14.51
CA VAL A 318 -10.83 -9.22 -15.60
C VAL A 318 -9.34 -9.54 -15.69
N ALA A 319 -9.00 -10.81 -15.87
CA ALA A 319 -7.63 -11.24 -16.07
C ALA A 319 -7.57 -12.30 -17.18
N ALA A 320 -6.37 -12.68 -17.57
CA ALA A 320 -6.15 -13.77 -18.49
C ALA A 320 -5.29 -14.84 -17.80
N ASP A 321 -5.67 -16.10 -17.95
CA ASP A 321 -4.83 -17.21 -17.55
C ASP A 321 -3.52 -17.21 -18.37
N GLU A 322 -2.38 -17.25 -17.70
CA GLU A 322 -1.08 -17.18 -18.37
C GLU A 322 -0.83 -18.36 -19.33
N SER A 323 -1.39 -19.53 -19.04
CA SER A 323 -1.11 -20.77 -19.77
C SER A 323 -2.11 -21.05 -20.89
N THR A 324 -3.40 -20.81 -20.63
CA THR A 324 -4.48 -21.08 -21.57
C THR A 324 -4.96 -19.83 -22.31
N HIS A 325 -4.53 -18.65 -21.87
CA HIS A 325 -5.03 -17.34 -22.32
C HIS A 325 -6.56 -17.19 -22.18
N ALA A 326 -7.16 -17.97 -21.29
CA ALA A 326 -8.60 -17.89 -21.05
C ALA A 326 -8.89 -16.62 -20.25
N ILE A 327 -9.90 -15.86 -20.68
CA ILE A 327 -10.35 -14.69 -19.92
C ILE A 327 -11.13 -15.17 -18.71
N VAL A 328 -10.68 -14.76 -17.54
CA VAL A 328 -11.30 -15.03 -16.24
C VAL A 328 -11.70 -13.71 -15.60
N ALA A 329 -12.67 -13.74 -14.68
CA ALA A 329 -13.09 -12.54 -13.99
C ALA A 329 -13.58 -12.84 -12.57
N GLY A 330 -13.44 -11.82 -11.72
CA GLY A 330 -13.89 -11.86 -10.34
C GLY A 330 -12.98 -12.65 -9.42
N ASN A 331 -13.38 -12.70 -8.14
CA ASN A 331 -12.67 -13.45 -7.10
C ASN A 331 -13.67 -14.29 -6.29
N LYS A 332 -13.48 -15.61 -6.25
CA LYS A 332 -14.42 -16.53 -5.58
C LYS A 332 -14.37 -16.39 -4.05
N ALA A 333 -13.21 -16.08 -3.47
CA ALA A 333 -13.07 -15.85 -2.04
C ALA A 333 -13.96 -14.68 -1.60
N LEU A 334 -13.85 -13.57 -2.33
CA LEU A 334 -14.63 -12.36 -2.08
C LEU A 334 -16.11 -12.55 -2.42
N ALA A 335 -16.43 -13.29 -3.49
CA ALA A 335 -17.79 -13.62 -3.85
C ALA A 335 -18.49 -14.49 -2.77
N SER A 336 -17.78 -15.46 -2.19
CA SER A 336 -18.32 -16.34 -1.14
C SER A 336 -18.59 -15.62 0.19
N THR A 337 -17.88 -14.52 0.47
CA THR A 337 -17.96 -13.76 1.72
C THR A 337 -18.82 -12.51 1.57
N PHE A 338 -18.35 -11.50 0.83
CA PHE A 338 -19.10 -10.25 0.60
C PHE A 338 -20.40 -10.51 -0.16
N GLY A 339 -20.41 -11.47 -1.10
CA GLY A 339 -21.62 -11.87 -1.82
C GLY A 339 -22.68 -12.55 -0.93
N ALA A 340 -22.29 -13.14 0.21
CA ALA A 340 -23.24 -13.65 1.20
C ALA A 340 -23.96 -12.54 1.98
N ARG A 341 -23.40 -11.32 1.98
CA ARG A 341 -24.01 -10.13 2.61
C ARG A 341 -24.78 -9.28 1.61
N ASN A 342 -24.32 -9.18 0.37
CA ASN A 342 -24.90 -8.27 -0.61
C ASN A 342 -24.77 -8.79 -2.05
N PRO A 343 -25.88 -8.88 -2.81
CA PRO A 343 -25.85 -9.34 -4.20
C PRO A 343 -25.13 -8.37 -5.17
N TYR A 344 -24.73 -7.18 -4.72
CA TYR A 344 -23.90 -6.22 -5.46
C TYR A 344 -22.48 -6.11 -4.93
N ILE A 345 -22.04 -7.08 -4.10
CA ILE A 345 -20.74 -7.23 -3.42
C ILE A 345 -20.34 -6.10 -2.47
N MET A 346 -20.70 -4.84 -2.77
CA MET A 346 -20.39 -3.67 -1.94
C MET A 346 -21.64 -2.94 -1.46
N PRO A 347 -21.60 -2.31 -0.27
CA PRO A 347 -22.64 -1.42 0.22
C PRO A 347 -23.03 -0.32 -0.77
N LYS A 348 -24.26 0.20 -0.65
CA LYS A 348 -24.75 1.30 -1.52
C LYS A 348 -23.92 2.58 -1.38
N GLY A 349 -23.31 2.82 -0.21
CA GLY A 349 -22.47 3.99 0.05
C GLY A 349 -21.07 3.94 -0.59
N VAL A 350 -20.65 2.81 -1.16
CA VAL A 350 -19.37 2.67 -1.86
C VAL A 350 -19.52 3.12 -3.31
N ASN A 351 -18.58 3.90 -3.84
CA ASN A 351 -18.65 4.42 -5.20
C ASN A 351 -17.68 3.70 -6.13
N VAL A 352 -16.45 3.51 -5.67
CA VAL A 352 -15.36 2.98 -6.49
C VAL A 352 -14.50 2.05 -5.64
N ILE A 353 -14.07 0.94 -6.21
CA ILE A 353 -13.09 0.02 -5.63
C ILE A 353 -11.72 0.30 -6.28
N LEU A 354 -10.67 0.41 -5.48
CA LEU A 354 -9.29 0.42 -5.95
C LEU A 354 -8.61 -0.87 -5.46
N SER A 355 -7.82 -1.50 -6.32
CA SER A 355 -7.08 -2.73 -5.97
C SER A 355 -5.77 -2.87 -6.71
N GLY A 356 -4.95 -3.83 -6.30
CA GLY A 356 -3.69 -4.23 -6.95
C GLY A 356 -3.75 -5.69 -7.39
N HIS A 357 -2.73 -6.45 -7.03
CA HIS A 357 -2.61 -7.92 -7.16
C HIS A 357 -2.44 -8.44 -8.58
N VAL A 358 -3.28 -7.98 -9.50
CA VAL A 358 -3.14 -8.27 -10.93
C VAL A 358 -2.18 -7.23 -11.49
N HIS A 359 -1.06 -7.69 -12.06
CA HIS A 359 0.06 -6.82 -12.40
C HIS A 359 -0.15 -6.12 -13.74
N LEU A 360 -1.12 -5.20 -13.75
CA LEU A 360 -1.55 -4.38 -14.88
C LEU A 360 -2.31 -3.14 -14.37
N TRP A 361 -2.63 -2.22 -15.28
CA TRP A 361 -3.67 -1.22 -15.04
C TRP A 361 -4.99 -1.64 -15.69
N GLU A 362 -6.10 -1.56 -14.95
CA GLU A 362 -7.43 -1.86 -15.47
C GLU A 362 -8.50 -0.92 -14.90
N GLN A 363 -9.53 -0.67 -15.71
CA GLN A 363 -10.80 -0.08 -15.29
C GLN A 363 -11.96 -0.95 -15.78
N VAL A 364 -12.89 -1.27 -14.88
CA VAL A 364 -14.16 -1.94 -15.21
C VAL A 364 -15.34 -1.19 -14.57
N SER A 365 -16.43 -1.01 -15.32
CA SER A 365 -17.66 -0.33 -14.88
C SER A 365 -18.88 -1.05 -15.45
N PHE A 366 -19.98 -1.00 -14.72
CA PHE A 366 -21.13 -1.89 -14.93
C PHE A 366 -22.40 -1.13 -15.33
N LYS A 367 -23.29 -1.82 -16.07
CA LYS A 367 -24.65 -1.33 -16.37
C LYS A 367 -25.58 -1.43 -15.16
N THR A 368 -25.25 -2.33 -14.23
CA THR A 368 -26.00 -2.64 -13.01
C THR A 368 -25.39 -1.88 -11.82
N ASN A 369 -25.97 -2.02 -10.62
CA ASN A 369 -25.61 -1.22 -9.44
C ASN A 369 -24.24 -1.55 -8.82
N PHE A 370 -23.37 -2.33 -9.47
CA PHE A 370 -22.01 -2.56 -8.98
C PHE A 370 -21.19 -1.26 -9.04
N PRO A 371 -20.28 -1.01 -8.07
CA PRO A 371 -19.36 0.11 -8.19
C PRO A 371 -18.34 -0.18 -9.29
N SER A 372 -17.79 0.87 -9.91
CA SER A 372 -16.64 0.69 -10.79
C SER A 372 -15.42 0.26 -9.99
N GLN A 373 -14.51 -0.45 -10.65
CA GLN A 373 -13.24 -0.85 -10.06
C GLN A 373 -12.08 -0.39 -10.93
N PHE A 374 -10.99 0.03 -10.28
CA PHE A 374 -9.71 0.27 -10.90
C PHE A 374 -8.66 -0.65 -10.28
N VAL A 375 -7.91 -1.35 -11.11
CA VAL A 375 -6.72 -2.10 -10.70
C VAL A 375 -5.49 -1.27 -11.03
N ALA A 376 -4.59 -1.13 -10.06
CA ALA A 376 -3.39 -0.31 -10.14
C ALA A 376 -2.15 -1.08 -9.64
N GLY A 377 -1.98 -2.33 -10.08
CA GLY A 377 -0.86 -3.19 -9.69
C GLY A 377 0.36 -3.12 -10.60
N PHE A 378 0.65 -1.94 -11.15
CA PHE A 378 1.57 -1.77 -12.29
C PHE A 378 2.77 -0.85 -11.99
N SER A 379 3.23 -0.81 -10.74
CA SER A 379 4.21 0.19 -10.30
C SER A 379 5.63 -0.34 -10.05
N GLY A 380 5.89 -1.65 -10.14
CA GLY A 380 7.27 -2.15 -9.98
C GLY A 380 7.49 -3.63 -10.29
N THR A 381 6.67 -4.51 -9.73
CA THR A 381 6.86 -5.98 -9.85
C THR A 381 6.62 -6.46 -11.28
N GLN A 382 7.08 -7.66 -11.63
CA GLN A 382 6.93 -8.16 -13.00
C GLN A 382 5.45 -8.17 -13.47
N GLU A 383 5.16 -7.37 -14.50
CA GLU A 383 3.83 -7.26 -15.14
C GLU A 383 3.34 -8.58 -15.73
N ASP A 384 2.01 -8.71 -15.73
CA ASP A 384 1.30 -9.66 -16.57
C ASP A 384 1.58 -9.31 -18.04
N ARG A 385 1.71 -10.34 -18.87
CA ARG A 385 2.10 -10.19 -20.29
C ARG A 385 1.05 -10.64 -21.28
N VAL A 386 0.01 -11.34 -20.81
CA VAL A 386 -1.06 -11.83 -21.68
C VAL A 386 -2.02 -10.67 -21.95
N PRO A 387 -2.15 -10.20 -23.21
CA PRO A 387 -2.97 -9.04 -23.51
C PRO A 387 -4.46 -9.30 -23.22
N LEU A 388 -5.12 -8.33 -22.61
CA LEU A 388 -6.57 -8.33 -22.46
C LEU A 388 -7.26 -7.78 -23.72
N PRO A 389 -8.46 -8.27 -24.07
CA PRO A 389 -9.17 -7.82 -25.25
C PRO A 389 -9.74 -6.41 -25.06
N ALA A 390 -9.83 -5.63 -26.14
CA ALA A 390 -10.50 -4.32 -26.09
C ALA A 390 -12.00 -4.40 -25.78
N VAL A 391 -12.61 -5.56 -26.05
CA VAL A 391 -13.99 -5.87 -25.74
C VAL A 391 -13.99 -7.21 -25.02
N VAL A 392 -14.48 -7.24 -23.79
CA VAL A 392 -14.62 -8.47 -23.01
C VAL A 392 -15.63 -9.42 -23.67
N PRO A 393 -15.46 -10.74 -23.54
CA PRO A 393 -16.41 -11.72 -24.07
C PRO A 393 -17.85 -11.46 -23.61
N GLU A 394 -18.82 -11.68 -24.50
CA GLU A 394 -20.24 -11.57 -24.15
C GLU A 394 -20.59 -12.59 -23.05
N GLY A 395 -21.36 -12.13 -22.06
CA GLY A 395 -21.74 -12.96 -20.91
C GLY A 395 -20.66 -13.11 -19.83
N LEU A 396 -19.49 -12.48 -19.98
CA LEU A 396 -18.51 -12.41 -18.89
C LEU A 396 -19.04 -11.52 -17.76
N GLU A 397 -19.35 -12.13 -16.63
CA GLU A 397 -19.79 -11.46 -15.42
C GLU A 397 -18.80 -11.78 -14.28
N PRO A 398 -18.01 -10.80 -13.78
CA PRO A 398 -17.09 -11.02 -12.66
C PRO A 398 -17.79 -11.47 -11.36
N PHE A 399 -19.07 -11.16 -11.25
CA PHE A 399 -19.96 -11.62 -10.19
C PHE A 399 -21.38 -11.72 -10.77
N PRO A 400 -22.25 -12.64 -10.32
CA PRO A 400 -23.61 -12.76 -10.87
C PRO A 400 -24.36 -11.42 -10.94
N GLY A 401 -24.72 -11.00 -12.15
CA GLY A 401 -25.40 -9.73 -12.42
C GLY A 401 -24.48 -8.50 -12.60
N ALA A 402 -23.16 -8.67 -12.51
CA ALA A 402 -22.17 -7.62 -12.78
C ALA A 402 -21.92 -7.48 -14.30
N VAL A 403 -22.92 -6.96 -15.02
CA VAL A 403 -22.87 -6.79 -16.47
C VAL A 403 -21.94 -5.63 -16.85
N ILE A 404 -20.78 -5.95 -17.43
CA ILE A 404 -19.77 -4.97 -17.84
C ILE A 404 -20.33 -4.02 -18.91
N GLN A 405 -20.15 -2.72 -18.71
CA GLN A 405 -20.51 -1.65 -19.65
C GLN A 405 -19.29 -1.02 -20.30
N HIS A 406 -18.28 -0.71 -19.49
CA HIS A 406 -17.05 -0.07 -19.92
C HIS A 406 -15.88 -0.83 -19.35
N PHE A 407 -14.89 -1.05 -20.20
CA PHE A 407 -13.67 -1.78 -19.89
C PHE A 407 -12.49 -1.04 -20.51
N SER A 408 -11.40 -0.93 -19.76
CA SER A 408 -10.14 -0.36 -20.22
C SER A 408 -8.99 -1.09 -19.56
N SER A 409 -7.92 -1.37 -20.29
CA SER A 409 -6.74 -2.01 -19.73
C SER A 409 -5.43 -1.50 -20.33
N TRP A 410 -4.37 -1.69 -19.58
CA TRP A 410 -2.99 -1.56 -20.01
C TRP A 410 -2.19 -2.69 -19.39
N VAL A 411 -1.64 -3.55 -20.24
CA VAL A 411 -0.85 -4.72 -19.87
C VAL A 411 0.59 -4.50 -20.36
N ASP A 412 1.57 -5.09 -19.67
CA ASP A 412 3.00 -4.97 -20.00
C ASP A 412 3.49 -3.51 -19.98
N GLY A 413 3.06 -2.74 -18.97
CA GLY A 413 3.33 -1.31 -18.90
C GLY A 413 3.39 -0.78 -17.47
N PHE A 414 4.55 -0.28 -17.08
CA PHE A 414 4.77 0.29 -15.76
C PHE A 414 4.34 1.76 -15.64
N GLY A 415 3.83 2.13 -14.47
CA GLY A 415 3.39 3.48 -14.20
C GLY A 415 2.67 3.69 -12.87
N PHE A 416 1.80 4.70 -12.84
CA PHE A 416 0.95 5.04 -11.70
C PHE A 416 -0.35 5.68 -12.19
N MET A 417 -1.37 5.66 -11.34
CA MET A 417 -2.65 6.32 -11.60
C MET A 417 -2.81 7.55 -10.70
N THR A 418 -3.38 8.63 -11.20
CA THR A 418 -3.76 9.80 -10.39
C THR A 418 -5.28 9.90 -10.29
N LEU A 419 -5.77 10.53 -9.23
CA LEU A 419 -7.17 10.86 -9.03
C LEU A 419 -7.28 12.33 -8.64
N GLU A 420 -7.99 13.12 -9.44
CA GLU A 420 -8.27 14.53 -9.19
C GLU A 420 -9.77 14.73 -8.96
N ARG A 421 -10.12 15.38 -7.85
CA ARG A 421 -11.50 15.73 -7.55
C ARG A 421 -11.98 16.84 -8.49
N MET A 422 -13.02 16.55 -9.27
CA MET A 422 -13.61 17.50 -10.22
C MET A 422 -14.89 18.16 -9.70
N GLY A 423 -15.46 17.64 -8.61
CA GLY A 423 -16.67 18.16 -7.99
C GLY A 423 -17.34 17.12 -7.11
N ASP A 424 -18.59 17.38 -6.71
CA ASP A 424 -19.39 16.45 -5.93
C ASP A 424 -19.62 15.15 -6.72
N GLY A 425 -19.11 14.04 -6.18
CA GLY A 425 -19.23 12.71 -6.76
C GLY A 425 -18.47 12.50 -8.07
N LYS A 426 -17.61 13.43 -8.49
CA LYS A 426 -16.90 13.39 -9.77
C LYS A 426 -15.40 13.44 -9.59
N TRP A 427 -14.71 12.50 -10.22
CA TRP A 427 -13.25 12.41 -10.20
C TRP A 427 -12.73 12.19 -11.62
N ARG A 428 -11.52 12.65 -11.86
CA ARG A 428 -10.75 12.39 -13.08
C ARG A 428 -9.60 11.48 -12.71
N ALA A 429 -9.48 10.36 -13.41
CA ALA A 429 -8.31 9.50 -13.28
C ALA A 429 -7.39 9.70 -14.50
N GLU A 430 -6.10 9.89 -14.28
CA GLU A 430 -5.10 9.79 -15.35
C GLU A 430 -4.20 8.59 -15.11
N VAL A 431 -3.84 7.91 -16.19
CA VAL A 431 -2.86 6.82 -16.17
C VAL A 431 -1.57 7.37 -16.73
N HIS A 432 -0.50 7.29 -15.96
CA HIS A 432 0.82 7.77 -16.34
C HIS A 432 1.76 6.59 -16.57
N ASP A 433 2.61 6.67 -17.58
CA ASP A 433 3.73 5.73 -17.72
C ASP A 433 4.85 6.01 -16.71
N GLY A 434 5.86 5.14 -16.67
CA GLY A 434 7.03 5.31 -15.79
C GLY A 434 7.80 6.62 -15.99
N ASN A 435 7.59 7.33 -17.11
CA ASN A 435 8.19 8.65 -17.35
C ASN A 435 7.24 9.80 -17.01
N GLY A 436 6.10 9.52 -16.39
CA GLY A 436 5.09 10.50 -15.98
C GLY A 436 4.16 10.96 -17.11
N LYS A 437 4.29 10.42 -18.32
CA LYS A 437 3.46 10.82 -19.46
C LYS A 437 2.07 10.20 -19.33
N VAL A 438 1.03 11.03 -19.49
CA VAL A 438 -0.36 10.55 -19.52
C VAL A 438 -0.59 9.68 -20.75
N VAL A 439 -0.96 8.42 -20.52
CA VAL A 439 -1.27 7.43 -21.56
C VAL A 439 -2.76 7.16 -21.71
N ASN A 440 -3.55 7.44 -20.66
CA ASN A 440 -5.02 7.35 -20.70
C ASN A 440 -5.66 8.30 -19.70
N VAL A 441 -6.94 8.64 -19.92
CA VAL A 441 -7.74 9.48 -19.02
C VAL A 441 -9.11 8.84 -18.87
N CYS A 442 -9.59 8.77 -17.62
CA CYS A 442 -10.92 8.29 -17.28
C CYS A 442 -11.69 9.33 -16.46
N HIS A 443 -13.02 9.25 -16.54
CA HIS A 443 -13.92 10.07 -15.76
C HIS A 443 -14.81 9.18 -14.90
N ILE A 444 -14.85 9.47 -13.60
CA ILE A 444 -15.67 8.80 -12.60
C ILE A 444 -16.85 9.72 -12.26
N ASN A 445 -18.06 9.17 -12.25
CA ASN A 445 -19.28 9.86 -11.86
C ASN A 445 -20.13 8.95 -10.97
N GLY A 446 -20.07 9.17 -9.66
CA GLY A 446 -20.68 8.27 -8.69
C GLY A 446 -20.08 6.87 -8.78
N ARG A 447 -20.92 5.88 -9.11
CA ARG A 447 -20.53 4.45 -9.19
C ARG A 447 -20.03 4.01 -10.56
N THR A 448 -20.02 4.89 -11.55
CA THR A 448 -19.64 4.53 -12.92
C THR A 448 -18.39 5.27 -13.35
N SER A 449 -17.67 4.67 -14.29
CA SER A 449 -16.51 5.28 -14.93
C SER A 449 -16.39 4.91 -16.40
N VAL A 450 -15.74 5.79 -17.15
CA VAL A 450 -15.43 5.57 -18.57
C VAL A 450 -14.06 6.15 -18.90
N CYS A 451 -13.29 5.43 -19.71
CA CYS A 451 -11.97 5.84 -20.16
C CYS A 451 -11.99 6.24 -21.64
N GLN A 452 -11.05 7.10 -22.05
CA GLN A 452 -10.91 7.55 -23.44
C GLN A 452 -10.45 6.42 -24.37
N LYS A 453 -9.60 5.53 -23.87
CA LYS A 453 -9.11 4.35 -24.61
C LYS A 453 -9.64 3.08 -23.96
N ALA A 454 -9.99 2.08 -24.76
CA ALA A 454 -10.30 0.73 -24.28
C ALA A 454 -9.01 -0.09 -24.05
N VAL A 455 -7.95 0.18 -24.79
CA VAL A 455 -6.63 -0.47 -24.60
C VAL A 455 -5.55 0.59 -24.74
N VAL A 456 -4.64 0.64 -23.78
CA VAL A 456 -3.40 1.40 -23.86
C VAL A 456 -2.32 0.51 -24.48
N ARG A 457 -1.52 1.07 -25.39
CA ARG A 457 -0.47 0.38 -26.14
C ARG A 457 0.85 1.10 -26.00
#